data_AF-A0A9P4NTK2-F1
#
_entry.id   AF-A0A9P4NTK2-F1
#
_cell.length_a   1.000
_cell.length_b   1.000
_cell.length_c   1.000
_cell.angle_alpha   90.00
_cell.angle_beta   90.00
_cell.angle_gamma   90.00
#
_symmetry.space_group_name_H-M   'P 1'
#
loop_
_entity.id
_entity.type
_entity.pdbx_description
1 polymer ?
#
loop_
_entity_poly.entity_id
_entity_poly.type
_entity_poly.pdbx_seq_one_letter_code
_entity_poly.pdbx_strand_id
1 'polypeptide(L)'
;MDTSTNSKSLCFMEAFEAKERQEISHEEYLDHLLTHCNGIRHEYDKWPYDLDGLDEADPFGLSIRVWTAGLKEGIIKDTSAMKGILMAYHNGKDATVTTDLAQLEQQQATYLCESLAVASSLDNRPVVFKFCMDKGFCYRGPFLMHTDRLQEAGNTTPKEISEILDASQFRKSFPRF
;
A
#
# COMPACT_ATOMS: atom_id res chain seq x y z
N MET A 1 2.07 19.75 -32.93
CA MET A 1 3.05 20.14 -31.89
C MET A 1 2.26 20.69 -30.72
N ASP A 2 2.64 20.25 -29.52
CA ASP A 2 2.09 20.56 -28.19
C ASP A 2 0.67 20.08 -27.86
N THR A 3 0.53 18.78 -27.66
CA THR A 3 -0.36 18.25 -26.61
C THR A 3 0.39 18.28 -25.28
N SER A 4 0.54 19.47 -24.70
CA SER A 4 0.90 19.58 -23.29
C SER A 4 -0.32 19.15 -22.49
N THR A 5 -0.46 17.84 -22.28
CA THR A 5 -1.31 17.29 -21.23
C THR A 5 -0.70 17.75 -19.93
N ASN A 6 -1.24 18.84 -19.42
CA ASN A 6 -1.01 19.30 -18.06
C ASN A 6 -1.53 18.16 -17.15
N SER A 7 -0.67 17.17 -16.87
CA SER A 7 -0.98 15.99 -16.07
C SER A 7 -1.23 16.48 -14.66
N LYS A 8 -2.48 16.83 -14.36
CA LYS A 8 -2.92 17.05 -13.00
C LYS A 8 -2.71 15.72 -12.27
N SER A 9 -1.93 15.74 -11.20
CA SER A 9 -1.82 14.56 -10.33
C SER A 9 -3.22 14.20 -9.87
N LEU A 10 -3.65 12.96 -10.13
CA LEU A 10 -4.90 12.43 -9.61
C LEU A 10 -4.76 12.12 -8.13
N CYS A 11 -5.85 12.26 -7.38
CA CYS A 11 -5.95 11.78 -6.00
C CYS A 11 -6.13 10.25 -5.96
N PHE A 12 -6.04 9.63 -4.78
CA PHE A 12 -6.05 8.16 -4.61
C PHE A 12 -7.20 7.44 -5.32
N MET A 13 -8.45 7.81 -5.05
CA MET A 13 -9.62 7.17 -5.69
C MET A 13 -9.67 7.43 -7.19
N GLU A 14 -9.40 8.66 -7.61
CA GLU A 14 -9.39 9.04 -9.04
C GLU A 14 -8.33 8.25 -9.82
N ALA A 15 -7.13 8.08 -9.24
CA ALA A 15 -6.07 7.30 -9.82
C ALA A 15 -6.44 5.82 -9.91
N PHE A 16 -7.08 5.27 -8.87
CA PHE A 16 -7.58 3.90 -8.89
C PHE A 16 -8.62 3.70 -10.00
N GLU A 17 -9.64 4.56 -10.07
CA GLU A 17 -10.68 4.48 -11.09
C GLU A 17 -10.12 4.62 -12.51
N ALA A 18 -9.20 5.56 -12.73
CA ALA A 18 -8.55 5.75 -14.03
C ALA A 18 -7.73 4.51 -14.43
N LYS A 19 -7.04 3.86 -13.48
CA LYS A 19 -6.31 2.62 -13.71
C LYS A 19 -7.27 1.48 -14.09
N GLU A 20 -8.37 1.31 -13.36
CA GLU A 20 -9.38 0.28 -13.66
C GLU A 20 -10.06 0.48 -15.02
N ARG A 21 -10.26 1.74 -15.43
CA ARG A 21 -10.75 2.11 -16.77
C ARG A 21 -9.67 2.03 -17.85
N GLN A 22 -8.44 1.65 -17.50
CA GLN A 22 -7.28 1.57 -18.41
C GLN A 22 -6.93 2.90 -19.06
N GLU A 23 -7.29 4.02 -18.43
CA GLU A 23 -6.97 5.38 -18.87
C GLU A 23 -5.52 5.76 -18.48
N ILE A 24 -5.02 5.16 -17.40
CA ILE A 24 -3.62 5.23 -16.98
C ILE A 24 -3.06 3.82 -16.75
N SER A 25 -1.75 3.67 -16.91
CA SER A 25 -1.02 2.45 -16.59
C SER A 25 -0.87 2.25 -15.08
N HIS A 26 -0.50 1.03 -14.66
CA HIS A 26 -0.15 0.77 -13.26
C HIS A 26 1.04 1.63 -12.80
N GLU A 27 2.00 1.89 -13.70
CA GLU A 27 3.15 2.74 -13.39
C GLU A 27 2.72 4.18 -13.09
N GLU A 28 1.83 4.74 -13.90
CA GLU A 28 1.27 6.09 -13.69
C GLU A 28 0.41 6.15 -12.42
N TYR A 29 -0.35 5.08 -12.12
CA TYR A 29 -1.08 4.98 -10.85
C TYR A 29 -0.13 5.07 -9.64
N LEU A 30 1.01 4.36 -9.67
CA LEU A 30 2.02 4.47 -8.60
C LEU A 30 2.64 5.87 -8.51
N ASP A 31 2.86 6.54 -9.65
CA ASP A 31 3.34 7.92 -9.67
C ASP A 31 2.34 8.86 -8.98
N HIS A 32 1.05 8.74 -9.28
CA HIS A 32 0.00 9.52 -8.62
C HIS A 32 -0.01 9.28 -7.11
N LEU A 33 0.08 8.03 -6.65
CA LEU A 33 0.06 7.73 -5.22
C LEU A 33 1.32 8.25 -4.50
N LEU A 34 2.51 8.01 -5.06
CA LEU A 34 3.77 8.37 -4.42
C LEU A 34 4.05 9.88 -4.47
N THR A 35 3.42 10.62 -5.37
CA THR A 35 3.51 12.09 -5.43
C THR A 35 3.05 12.74 -4.10
N HIS A 36 2.12 12.12 -3.37
CA HIS A 36 1.66 12.60 -2.06
C HIS A 36 2.72 12.48 -0.95
N CYS A 37 3.81 11.72 -1.16
CA CYS A 37 4.96 11.70 -0.24
C CYS A 37 5.65 13.07 -0.15
N ASN A 38 5.62 13.84 -1.24
CA ASN A 38 6.24 15.16 -1.34
C ASN A 38 5.39 16.28 -0.75
N GLY A 39 4.30 15.97 -0.05
CA GLY A 39 3.40 16.96 0.55
C GLY A 39 2.41 17.57 -0.43
N ILE A 40 2.30 17.04 -1.65
CA ILE A 40 1.19 17.39 -2.55
C ILE A 40 -0.10 16.90 -1.91
N ARG A 41 -1.02 17.84 -1.70
CA ARG A 41 -2.35 17.63 -1.12
C ARG A 41 -3.37 18.27 -2.06
N HIS A 42 -4.29 17.47 -2.56
CA HIS A 42 -5.47 17.94 -3.28
C HIS A 42 -6.54 18.40 -2.30
N GLU A 43 -7.50 19.19 -2.77
CA GLU A 43 -8.59 19.73 -1.94
C GLU A 43 -9.39 18.61 -1.24
N TYR A 44 -9.48 17.45 -1.89
CA TYR A 44 -10.13 16.22 -1.40
C TYR A 44 -9.24 15.30 -0.54
N ASP A 45 -7.96 15.63 -0.33
CA ASP A 45 -7.08 14.90 0.59
C ASP A 45 -7.35 15.24 2.07
N LYS A 46 -8.20 16.25 2.33
CA LYS A 46 -8.50 16.70 3.68
C LYS A 46 -9.49 15.75 4.37
N TRP A 47 -9.00 15.09 5.41
CA TRP A 47 -9.83 14.48 6.45
C TRP A 47 -10.90 15.48 6.92
N PRO A 48 -12.18 15.12 7.05
CA PRO A 48 -12.76 13.77 7.09
C PRO A 48 -13.46 13.32 5.79
N TYR A 49 -13.25 14.00 4.66
CA TYR A 49 -14.05 13.77 3.47
C TYR A 49 -13.58 12.53 2.67
N ASP A 50 -14.51 11.59 2.51
CA ASP A 50 -14.49 10.38 1.68
C ASP A 50 -13.30 9.43 1.86
N LEU A 51 -13.43 8.55 2.88
CA LEU A 51 -12.97 7.17 2.74
C LEU A 51 -13.95 6.34 1.91
N ASP A 52 -15.16 6.85 1.65
CA ASP A 52 -16.30 6.13 1.07
C ASP A 52 -15.89 5.36 -0.19
N GLY A 53 -15.65 4.06 0.00
CA GLY A 53 -15.35 3.09 -1.03
C GLY A 53 -13.87 2.81 -1.29
N LEU A 54 -12.90 3.64 -0.85
CA LEU A 54 -11.47 3.35 -1.16
C LEU A 54 -10.97 2.15 -0.35
N ASP A 55 -11.46 1.99 0.86
CA ASP A 55 -11.18 0.83 1.69
C ASP A 55 -11.67 -0.46 1.04
N GLU A 56 -12.80 -0.46 0.36
CA GLU A 56 -13.35 -1.63 -0.35
C GLU A 56 -12.71 -1.81 -1.74
N ALA A 57 -12.56 -0.73 -2.50
CA ALA A 57 -12.11 -0.77 -3.88
C ALA A 57 -10.59 -0.91 -4.02
N ASP A 58 -9.81 -0.19 -3.19
CA ASP A 58 -8.35 -0.15 -3.24
C ASP A 58 -7.72 -0.11 -1.83
N PRO A 59 -7.78 -1.24 -1.08
CA PRO A 59 -7.15 -1.34 0.24
C PRO A 59 -5.65 -0.97 0.22
N PHE A 60 -4.97 -1.27 -0.89
CA PHE A 60 -3.57 -0.90 -1.10
C PHE A 60 -3.40 0.61 -1.21
N GLY A 61 -4.14 1.29 -2.09
CA GLY A 61 -4.12 2.74 -2.22
C GLY A 61 -4.51 3.46 -0.92
N LEU A 62 -5.49 2.94 -0.19
CA LEU A 62 -5.85 3.45 1.13
C LEU A 62 -4.69 3.38 2.12
N SER A 63 -3.97 2.25 2.16
CA SER A 63 -2.82 2.11 3.04
C SER A 63 -1.76 3.19 2.76
N ILE A 64 -1.50 3.49 1.47
CA ILE A 64 -0.58 4.55 1.05
C ILE A 64 -1.10 5.93 1.46
N ARG A 65 -2.39 6.20 1.25
CA ARG A 65 -3.02 7.46 1.65
C ARG A 65 -2.81 7.75 3.14
N VAL A 66 -3.02 6.77 4.01
CA VAL A 66 -2.95 6.99 5.46
C VAL A 66 -1.55 7.36 5.90
N TRP A 67 -0.51 6.63 5.45
CA TRP A 67 0.83 6.97 5.88
C TRP A 67 1.37 8.22 5.18
N THR A 68 1.04 8.47 3.91
CA THR A 68 1.42 9.71 3.22
C THR A 68 0.79 10.93 3.86
N ALA A 69 -0.46 10.86 4.32
CA ALA A 69 -1.15 11.93 5.05
C ALA A 69 -0.44 12.29 6.37
N GLY A 70 0.14 11.29 7.06
CA GLY A 70 0.89 11.47 8.29
C GLY A 70 2.35 11.92 8.11
N LEU A 71 2.87 11.98 6.89
CA LEU A 71 4.20 12.51 6.62
C LEU A 71 4.23 14.03 6.81
N LYS A 72 5.27 14.53 7.50
CA LYS A 72 5.62 15.95 7.37
C LYS A 72 6.12 16.18 5.94
N GLU A 73 5.77 17.33 5.38
CA GLU A 73 6.20 17.71 4.03
C GLU A 73 7.71 17.57 3.86
N GLY A 74 8.12 16.94 2.76
CA GLY A 74 9.53 16.79 2.40
C GLY A 74 10.35 15.78 3.21
N ILE A 75 9.72 14.93 4.04
CA ILE A 75 10.42 13.79 4.68
C ILE A 75 10.93 12.81 3.63
N ILE A 76 10.10 12.43 2.66
CA ILE A 76 10.46 11.54 1.57
C ILE A 76 10.49 12.39 0.29
N LYS A 77 11.69 12.72 -0.18
CA LYS A 77 11.89 13.55 -1.39
C LYS A 77 12.07 12.74 -2.66
N ASP A 78 12.66 11.54 -2.52
CA ASP A 78 12.89 10.62 -3.61
C ASP A 78 12.15 9.31 -3.32
N THR A 79 11.17 9.02 -4.16
CA THR A 79 10.33 7.82 -4.10
C THR A 79 10.73 6.80 -5.18
N SER A 80 11.81 7.02 -5.93
CA SER A 80 12.22 6.17 -7.06
C SER A 80 12.47 4.72 -6.64
N ALA A 81 13.17 4.52 -5.51
CA ALA A 81 13.40 3.19 -4.95
C ALA A 81 12.08 2.52 -4.52
N MET A 82 11.17 3.29 -3.92
CA MET A 82 9.86 2.78 -3.52
C MET A 82 9.03 2.35 -4.73
N LYS A 83 8.99 3.19 -5.78
CA LYS A 83 8.33 2.88 -7.04
C LYS A 83 8.91 1.62 -7.68
N GLY A 84 10.25 1.48 -7.70
CA GLY A 84 10.93 0.31 -8.22
C GLY A 84 10.49 -1.00 -7.53
N ILE A 85 10.39 -0.97 -6.20
CA ILE A 85 9.91 -2.11 -5.40
C ILE A 85 8.45 -2.45 -5.72
N LEU A 86 7.58 -1.44 -5.78
CA LEU A 86 6.16 -1.63 -6.10
C LEU A 86 5.96 -2.15 -7.54
N MET A 87 6.76 -1.68 -8.49
CA MET A 87 6.78 -2.22 -9.85
C MET A 87 7.31 -3.65 -9.90
N ALA A 88 8.35 -3.98 -9.13
CA ALA A 88 8.84 -5.36 -9.02
C ALA A 88 7.76 -6.28 -8.44
N TYR A 89 7.02 -5.79 -7.44
CA TYR A 89 5.86 -6.48 -6.88
C TYR A 89 4.81 -6.71 -7.97
N HIS A 90 4.35 -5.67 -8.67
CA HIS A 90 3.36 -5.80 -9.75
C HIS A 90 3.76 -6.84 -10.81
N ASN A 91 5.06 -6.91 -11.14
CA ASN A 91 5.60 -7.86 -12.12
C ASN A 91 5.86 -9.28 -11.58
N GLY A 92 5.36 -9.64 -10.39
CA GLY A 92 5.50 -10.99 -9.84
C GLY A 92 6.90 -11.31 -9.27
N LYS A 93 7.78 -10.30 -9.08
CA LYS A 93 9.19 -10.52 -8.71
C LYS A 93 9.39 -10.55 -7.17
N ASP A 94 8.77 -11.51 -6.49
CA ASP A 94 8.78 -11.61 -5.01
C ASP A 94 10.18 -11.54 -4.38
N ALA A 95 11.15 -12.26 -4.94
CA ALA A 95 12.51 -12.28 -4.41
C ALA A 95 13.23 -10.92 -4.55
N THR A 96 12.93 -10.19 -5.62
CA THR A 96 13.45 -8.83 -5.83
C THR A 96 12.82 -7.89 -4.82
N VAL A 97 11.50 -7.97 -4.61
CA VAL A 97 10.77 -7.16 -3.63
C VAL A 97 11.38 -7.30 -2.23
N THR A 98 11.57 -8.53 -1.75
CA THR A 98 12.09 -8.75 -0.39
C THR A 98 13.55 -8.33 -0.25
N THR A 99 14.37 -8.55 -1.28
CA THR A 99 15.77 -8.10 -1.31
C THR A 99 15.86 -6.58 -1.27
N ASP A 100 15.11 -5.89 -2.12
CA ASP A 100 15.16 -4.43 -2.23
C ASP A 100 14.55 -3.76 -0.99
N LEU A 101 13.46 -4.31 -0.43
CA LEU A 101 12.91 -3.86 0.85
C LEU A 101 13.91 -4.04 2.00
N ALA A 102 14.75 -5.06 1.99
CA ALA A 102 15.77 -5.26 3.02
C ALA A 102 16.84 -4.17 3.00
N GLN A 103 17.11 -3.59 1.82
CA GLN A 103 18.12 -2.55 1.59
C GLN A 103 17.57 -1.13 1.68
N LEU A 104 16.25 -0.96 1.57
CA LEU A 104 15.59 0.34 1.65
C LEU A 104 15.78 0.97 3.04
N GLU A 105 15.86 2.30 3.07
CA GLU A 105 15.96 3.08 4.31
C GLU A 105 14.81 2.70 5.27
N GLN A 106 15.12 2.58 6.56
CA GLN A 106 14.25 1.95 7.54
C GLN A 106 12.86 2.58 7.59
N GLN A 107 12.76 3.91 7.55
CA GLN A 107 11.48 4.60 7.58
C GLN A 107 10.67 4.31 6.31
N GLN A 108 11.27 4.44 5.12
CA GLN A 108 10.62 4.09 3.85
C GLN A 108 10.18 2.62 3.80
N ALA A 109 11.03 1.71 4.29
CA ALA A 109 10.75 0.28 4.33
C ALA A 109 9.56 -0.03 5.24
N THR A 110 9.46 0.63 6.40
CA THR A 110 8.30 0.47 7.29
C THR A 110 7.00 0.89 6.61
N TYR A 111 6.98 1.98 5.85
CA TYR A 111 5.78 2.41 5.12
C TYR A 111 5.40 1.42 4.01
N LEU A 112 6.37 0.97 3.21
CA LEU A 112 6.08 0.00 2.16
C LEU A 112 5.69 -1.37 2.69
N CYS A 113 6.28 -1.84 3.79
CA CYS A 113 5.92 -3.13 4.38
C CYS A 113 4.45 -3.17 4.81
N GLU A 114 3.89 -2.06 5.33
CA GLU A 114 2.47 -1.97 5.65
C GLU A 114 1.61 -2.17 4.39
N SER A 115 1.88 -1.37 3.34
CA SER A 115 1.11 -1.43 2.09
C SER A 115 1.27 -2.76 1.35
N LEU A 116 2.48 -3.32 1.33
CA LEU A 116 2.76 -4.60 0.71
C LEU A 116 2.18 -5.77 1.52
N ALA A 117 2.07 -5.68 2.85
CA ALA A 117 1.35 -6.69 3.62
C ALA A 117 -0.13 -6.74 3.24
N VAL A 118 -0.78 -5.58 3.04
CA VAL A 118 -2.16 -5.52 2.52
C VAL A 118 -2.23 -6.14 1.12
N ALA A 119 -1.44 -5.65 0.16
CA ALA A 119 -1.49 -6.14 -1.21
C ALA A 119 -1.18 -7.65 -1.32
N SER A 120 -0.12 -8.12 -0.69
CA SER A 120 0.31 -9.53 -0.78
C SER A 120 -0.63 -10.51 -0.12
N SER A 121 -1.42 -10.09 0.87
CA SER A 121 -2.46 -10.94 1.42
C SER A 121 -3.69 -11.04 0.51
N LEU A 122 -4.04 -9.97 -0.21
CA LEU A 122 -5.11 -9.98 -1.23
C LEU A 122 -4.71 -10.82 -2.44
N ASP A 123 -3.48 -10.66 -2.92
CA ASP A 123 -2.95 -11.36 -4.11
C ASP A 123 -2.50 -12.80 -3.81
N ASN A 124 -2.63 -13.27 -2.57
CA ASN A 124 -2.13 -14.57 -2.09
C ASN A 124 -0.63 -14.79 -2.41
N ARG A 125 0.21 -13.84 -1.99
CA ARG A 125 1.67 -13.85 -2.15
C ARG A 125 2.37 -14.00 -0.80
N PRO A 126 2.37 -15.22 -0.23
CA PRO A 126 2.78 -15.47 1.15
C PRO A 126 4.25 -15.13 1.42
N VAL A 127 5.12 -15.18 0.41
CA VAL A 127 6.55 -14.82 0.55
C VAL A 127 6.71 -13.35 0.93
N VAL A 128 6.07 -12.44 0.17
CA VAL A 128 6.13 -10.99 0.44
C VAL A 128 5.36 -10.67 1.72
N PHE A 129 4.21 -11.30 1.94
CA PHE A 129 3.41 -11.11 3.15
C PHE A 129 4.22 -11.44 4.40
N LYS A 130 4.80 -12.65 4.45
CA LYS A 130 5.64 -13.09 5.55
C LYS A 130 6.82 -12.15 5.80
N PHE A 131 7.52 -11.76 4.74
CA PHE A 131 8.64 -10.84 4.88
C PHE A 131 8.22 -9.52 5.54
N CYS A 132 7.09 -8.94 5.10
CA CYS A 132 6.59 -7.69 5.68
C CYS A 132 6.18 -7.88 7.15
N MET A 133 5.51 -8.98 7.49
CA MET A 133 5.13 -9.30 8.86
C MET A 133 6.33 -9.53 9.79
N ASP A 134 7.39 -10.18 9.29
CA ASP A 134 8.62 -10.44 10.04
C ASP A 134 9.47 -9.17 10.22
N LYS A 135 9.58 -8.34 9.17
CA LYS A 135 10.30 -7.05 9.24
C LYS A 135 9.62 -6.07 10.18
N GLY A 136 8.30 -6.15 10.27
CA GLY A 136 7.48 -5.34 11.16
C GLY A 136 7.24 -3.93 10.63
N PHE A 137 6.10 -3.37 11.01
CA PHE A 137 5.67 -2.02 10.67
C PHE A 137 4.67 -1.50 11.70
N CYS A 138 4.33 -0.23 11.64
CA CYS A 138 3.28 0.34 12.49
C CYS A 138 1.92 -0.18 12.01
N TYR A 139 1.20 -0.91 12.86
CA TYR A 139 -0.15 -1.40 12.55
C TYR A 139 -1.16 -0.23 12.60
N ARG A 140 -1.28 0.53 11.51
CA ARG A 140 -2.23 1.65 11.40
C ARG A 140 -3.60 1.14 10.95
N GLY A 141 -4.58 2.06 11.01
CA GLY A 141 -5.99 1.80 10.70
C GLY A 141 -6.24 0.90 9.47
N PRO A 142 -5.65 1.19 8.28
CA PRO A 142 -5.88 0.36 7.09
C PRO A 142 -5.48 -1.09 7.25
N PHE A 143 -4.32 -1.36 7.85
CA PHE A 143 -3.88 -2.73 8.08
C PHE A 143 -4.79 -3.44 9.09
N LEU A 144 -5.21 -2.74 10.16
CA LEU A 144 -6.16 -3.29 11.14
C LEU A 144 -7.49 -3.66 10.49
N MET A 145 -8.11 -2.72 9.77
CA MET A 145 -9.37 -2.93 9.04
C MET A 145 -9.25 -4.09 8.05
N HIS A 146 -8.12 -4.17 7.33
CA HIS A 146 -7.85 -5.27 6.42
C HIS A 146 -7.75 -6.62 7.13
N THR A 147 -7.06 -6.69 8.27
CA THR A 147 -6.96 -7.94 9.04
C THR A 147 -8.29 -8.36 9.68
N ASP A 148 -9.14 -7.41 10.07
CA ASP A 148 -10.48 -7.68 10.56
C ASP A 148 -11.33 -8.31 9.45
N ARG A 149 -11.26 -7.77 8.22
CA ARG A 149 -11.91 -8.37 7.05
C ARG A 149 -11.41 -9.77 6.73
N LEU A 150 -10.09 -10.00 6.77
CA LEU A 150 -9.54 -11.35 6.58
C LEU A 150 -10.07 -12.34 7.62
N GLN A 151 -10.39 -11.87 8.82
CA GLN A 151 -10.99 -12.69 9.88
C GLN A 151 -12.47 -12.95 9.63
N GLU A 152 -13.24 -11.92 9.28
CA GLU A 152 -14.66 -12.05 8.92
C GLU A 152 -14.88 -12.94 7.70
N ALA A 153 -13.96 -12.88 6.74
CA ALA A 153 -13.94 -13.70 5.53
C ALA A 153 -13.73 -15.20 5.83
N GLY A 154 -13.27 -15.55 7.03
CA GLY A 154 -13.14 -16.93 7.52
C GLY A 154 -12.34 -17.82 6.58
N ASN A 155 -12.96 -18.91 6.12
CA ASN A 155 -12.34 -19.95 5.27
C ASN A 155 -11.98 -19.48 3.85
N THR A 156 -12.27 -18.23 3.48
CA THR A 156 -11.93 -17.68 2.15
C THR A 156 -10.55 -17.04 2.12
N THR A 157 -9.96 -16.73 3.28
CA THR A 157 -8.57 -16.28 3.37
C THR A 157 -7.62 -17.44 3.03
N PRO A 158 -6.62 -17.23 2.16
CA PRO A 158 -5.66 -18.28 1.84
C PRO A 158 -4.97 -18.82 3.10
N LYS A 159 -4.87 -20.16 3.18
CA LYS A 159 -4.38 -20.85 4.38
C LYS A 159 -3.01 -20.34 4.84
N GLU A 160 -2.06 -20.19 3.92
CA GLU A 160 -0.70 -19.74 4.24
C GLU A 160 -0.69 -18.30 4.78
N ILE A 161 -1.50 -17.40 4.22
CA ILE A 161 -1.66 -16.04 4.73
C ILE A 161 -2.21 -16.05 6.15
N SER A 162 -3.23 -16.88 6.42
CA SER A 162 -3.80 -17.02 7.76
C SER A 162 -2.78 -17.56 8.77
N GLU A 163 -2.01 -18.59 8.40
CA GLU A 163 -0.96 -19.17 9.25
C GLU A 163 0.16 -18.16 9.56
N ILE A 164 0.60 -17.39 8.56
CA ILE A 164 1.59 -16.31 8.75
C ILE A 164 1.03 -15.26 9.70
N LEU A 165 -0.21 -14.81 9.49
CA LEU A 165 -0.85 -13.80 10.32
C LEU A 165 -0.98 -14.27 11.76
N ASP A 166 -1.42 -15.50 11.99
CA ASP A 166 -1.62 -16.07 13.32
C ASP A 166 -0.30 -16.30 14.08
N ALA A 167 0.79 -16.58 13.37
CA ALA A 167 2.12 -16.73 13.96
C ALA A 167 2.84 -15.39 14.24
N SER A 168 2.35 -14.29 13.67
CA SER A 168 3.03 -12.99 13.67
C SER A 168 3.02 -12.28 15.04
N GLN A 169 3.91 -11.29 15.21
CA GLN A 169 3.89 -10.40 16.39
C GLN A 169 2.61 -9.55 16.47
N PHE A 170 1.98 -9.28 15.32
CA PHE A 170 0.70 -8.62 15.25
C PHE A 170 -0.35 -9.39 16.04
N ARG A 171 -0.53 -10.69 15.77
CA ARG A 171 -1.57 -11.49 16.46
C ARG A 171 -1.31 -11.65 17.96
N LYS A 172 -0.05 -11.63 18.40
CA LYS A 172 0.29 -11.58 19.83
C LYS A 172 -0.15 -10.27 20.49
N SER A 173 -0.07 -9.17 19.75
CA SER A 173 -0.46 -7.83 20.23
C SER A 173 -1.96 -7.56 20.08
N PHE A 174 -2.61 -8.21 19.10
CA PHE A 174 -4.03 -8.10 18.77
C PHE A 174 -4.66 -9.52 18.64
N PRO A 175 -4.85 -10.24 19.76
CA PRO A 175 -5.41 -11.60 19.74
C PRO A 175 -6.84 -11.64 19.16
N ARG A 176 -7.22 -12.77 18.58
CA ARG A 176 -8.63 -13.02 18.25
C ARG A 176 -9.40 -13.27 19.56
N PHE A 177 -10.56 -12.65 19.70
CA PHE A 177 -11.52 -12.96 20.75
C PHE A 177 -12.41 -14.13 20.35
#